data_AF-A0A1B6DNG4-F1
#
_entry.id   AF-A0A1B6DNG4-F1
#
_cell.length_a   1.000
_cell.length_b   1.000
_cell.length_c   1.000
_cell.angle_alpha   90.00
_cell.angle_beta   90.00
_cell.angle_gamma   90.00
#
_symmetry.space_group_name_H-M   'P 1'
#
loop_
_entity.id
_entity.type
_entity.pdbx_description
1 polymer ?
#
loop_
_entity_poly.entity_id
_entity_poly.type
_entity_poly.pdbx_seq_one_letter_code
_entity_poly.pdbx_strand_id
1 'polypeptide(L)'
;MEFQFINDSYLINQREAFRAYLLKLSIIDSQLKPLPENCIFKICIQTKESGSVALSKDPKFEDFPWIELEDKETAKENPKIIPIRTLETNSINLEMYVEC
;
A
#
# COMPACT_ATOMS: atom_id res chain seq x y z
N MET A 1 -4.49 31.32 -10.54
CA MET A 1 -4.36 31.31 -9.07
C MET A 1 -3.24 30.33 -8.76
N GLU A 2 -2.01 30.83 -8.60
CA GLU A 2 -0.86 29.99 -8.24
C GLU A 2 -0.98 29.61 -6.77
N PHE A 3 -1.03 28.32 -6.47
CA PHE A 3 -1.01 27.87 -5.09
C PHE A 3 0.42 27.90 -4.56
N GLN A 4 0.68 28.80 -3.62
CA GLN A 4 1.94 28.94 -2.92
C GLN A 4 2.10 27.82 -1.87
N PHE A 5 2.28 26.57 -2.33
CA PHE A 5 2.35 25.36 -1.48
C PHE A 5 3.67 25.17 -0.71
N ILE A 6 4.66 26.05 -0.91
CA ILE A 6 6.05 25.80 -0.47
C ILE A 6 6.24 25.91 1.07
N ASN A 7 5.31 26.55 1.79
CA ASN A 7 5.41 26.79 3.23
C ASN A 7 4.23 26.25 4.06
N ASP A 8 3.44 25.30 3.54
CA ASP A 8 2.41 24.68 4.35
C ASP A 8 3.05 23.68 5.34
N SER A 9 3.14 24.10 6.60
CA SER A 9 3.66 23.27 7.69
C SER A 9 2.93 21.93 7.80
N TYR A 10 1.67 21.88 7.39
CA TYR A 10 0.89 20.64 7.34
C TYR A 10 1.46 19.63 6.34
N LEU A 11 1.67 20.06 5.10
CA LEU A 11 2.21 19.22 4.03
C LEU A 11 3.67 18.83 4.31
N ILE A 12 4.44 19.71 4.94
CA ILE A 12 5.81 19.41 5.39
C ILE A 12 5.79 18.28 6.41
N ASN A 13 4.97 18.39 7.46
CA ASN A 13 4.87 17.35 8.50
C ASN A 13 4.43 16.01 7.91
N GLN A 14 3.46 16.04 6.99
CA GLN A 14 2.99 14.85 6.30
C GLN A 14 4.10 14.19 5.47
N ARG A 15 4.90 14.98 4.75
CA ARG A 15 6.06 14.48 3.99
C ARG A 15 7.12 13.86 4.90
N GLU A 16 7.46 14.50 6.03
CA GLU A 16 8.43 13.93 6.98
C GLU A 16 7.91 12.62 7.57
N ALA A 17 6.61 12.52 7.81
CA ALA A 17 5.98 11.31 8.32
C ALA A 17 6.01 10.17 7.29
N PHE A 18 5.79 10.46 6.00
CA PHE A 18 6.02 9.50 4.91
C PHE A 18 7.49 9.08 4.77
N ARG A 19 8.45 10.00 4.96
CA ARG A 19 9.88 9.65 4.96
C ARG A 19 10.23 8.66 6.05
N ALA A 20 9.71 8.86 7.26
CA ALA A 20 9.90 7.92 8.36
C ALA A 20 9.30 6.54 8.06
N TYR A 21 8.24 6.49 7.26
CA TYR A 21 7.65 5.26 6.72
C TYR A 21 8.58 4.53 5.77
N LEU A 22 9.15 5.24 4.79
CA LEU A 22 10.10 4.69 3.83
C LEU A 22 11.39 4.20 4.50
N LEU A 23 11.88 4.93 5.51
CA LEU A 23 13.05 4.51 6.30
C LEU A 23 12.81 3.21 7.06
N LYS A 24 11.58 2.97 7.53
CA LYS A 24 11.26 1.71 8.21
C LYS A 24 11.20 0.55 7.21
N LEU A 25 10.68 0.79 6.01
CA LEU A 25 10.72 -0.17 4.90
C LEU A 25 12.14 -0.54 4.47
N SER A 26 13.07 0.42 4.43
CA SER A 26 14.44 0.16 3.97
C SER A 26 15.26 -0.73 4.90
N ILE A 27 14.79 -0.99 6.13
CA ILE A 27 15.50 -1.80 7.13
C ILE A 27 14.70 -3.04 7.57
N ILE A 28 13.51 -3.26 7.01
CA ILE A 28 12.60 -4.34 7.47
C ILE A 28 13.11 -5.72 7.04
N ASP A 29 13.94 -5.79 6.00
CA ASP A 29 14.59 -7.00 5.51
C ASP A 29 15.31 -7.76 6.62
N SER A 30 16.01 -7.05 7.51
CA SER A 30 16.69 -7.61 8.68
C SER A 30 15.77 -8.29 9.70
N GLN A 31 14.47 -8.01 9.64
CA GLN A 31 13.45 -8.53 10.57
C GLN A 31 12.58 -9.63 9.95
N LEU A 32 12.75 -9.90 8.64
CA LEU A 32 11.96 -10.86 7.88
C LEU A 32 12.80 -12.08 7.48
N LYS A 33 12.13 -13.20 7.23
CA LYS A 33 12.80 -14.38 6.67
C LYS A 33 13.15 -14.12 5.20
N PRO A 34 14.31 -14.62 4.72
CA PRO A 34 14.64 -14.56 3.30
C PRO A 34 13.55 -15.22 2.45
N LEU A 35 13.25 -14.62 1.30
CA LEU A 35 12.37 -15.21 0.30
C LEU A 35 13.10 -16.32 -0.48
N PRO A 36 12.38 -17.32 -1.00
CA PRO A 36 12.92 -18.26 -1.98
C PRO A 36 13.53 -17.56 -3.21
N GLU A 37 14.38 -18.28 -3.94
CA GLU A 37 14.88 -17.79 -5.23
C GLU A 37 13.75 -17.67 -6.26
N ASN A 38 13.89 -16.72 -7.19
CA ASN A 38 12.95 -16.49 -8.30
C ASN A 38 11.51 -16.15 -7.88
N CYS A 39 11.32 -15.49 -6.73
CA CYS A 39 10.02 -14.95 -6.36
C CYS A 39 9.53 -13.88 -7.36
N ILE A 40 8.23 -13.93 -7.64
CA ILE A 40 7.49 -12.89 -8.37
C ILE A 40 6.54 -12.17 -7.41
N PHE A 41 6.03 -11.01 -7.79
CA PHE A 41 5.03 -10.28 -7.02
C PHE A 41 3.84 -9.90 -7.88
N LYS A 42 2.69 -9.70 -7.23
CA LYS A 42 1.48 -9.08 -7.80
C LYS A 42 1.00 -7.98 -6.86
N ILE A 43 0.35 -6.95 -7.42
CA ILE A 43 -0.27 -5.88 -6.64
C ILE A 43 -1.77 -6.17 -6.59
N CYS A 44 -2.31 -6.22 -5.38
CA CYS A 44 -3.73 -6.46 -5.13
C CYS A 44 -4.33 -5.20 -4.52
N ILE A 45 -5.56 -4.84 -4.93
CA ILE A 45 -6.30 -3.71 -4.36
C ILE A 45 -7.59 -4.26 -3.76
N GLN A 46 -7.72 -4.16 -2.45
CA GLN A 46 -8.99 -4.46 -1.79
C GLN A 46 -9.92 -3.25 -1.91
N THR A 47 -11.06 -3.46 -2.55
CA THR A 47 -12.06 -2.41 -2.75
C THR A 47 -13.41 -2.85 -2.16
N LYS A 48 -14.32 -1.88 -2.01
CA LYS A 48 -15.74 -2.21 -1.90
C LYS A 48 -16.27 -2.61 -3.27
N GLU A 49 -17.38 -3.33 -3.33
CA GLU A 49 -18.02 -3.78 -4.57
C GLU A 49 -18.16 -2.66 -5.61
N SER A 50 -18.62 -1.48 -5.21
CA SER A 50 -18.76 -0.32 -6.10
C SER A 50 -17.42 0.16 -6.70
N GLY A 51 -16.31 -0.01 -5.97
CA GLY A 51 -14.96 0.31 -6.45
C GLY A 51 -14.48 -0.67 -7.50
N SER A 52 -14.74 -1.97 -7.33
CA SER A 52 -14.43 -3.00 -8.33
C SER A 52 -15.16 -2.75 -9.64
N VAL A 53 -16.46 -2.43 -9.57
CA VAL A 53 -17.27 -2.08 -10.75
C VAL A 53 -16.79 -0.80 -11.42
N ALA A 54 -16.32 0.19 -10.65
CA ALA A 54 -15.77 1.43 -11.22
C ALA A 54 -14.43 1.17 -11.94
N LEU A 55 -13.53 0.38 -11.35
CA LEU A 55 -12.24 0.04 -11.93
C LEU A 55 -12.37 -0.76 -13.23
N SER A 56 -13.30 -1.72 -13.28
CA SER A 56 -13.55 -2.53 -14.48
C SER A 56 -14.16 -1.75 -15.66
N LYS A 57 -14.78 -0.59 -15.39
CA LYS A 57 -15.45 0.24 -16.40
C LYS A 57 -14.66 1.49 -16.80
N ASP A 58 -13.55 1.79 -16.13
CA ASP A 58 -12.76 2.98 -16.43
C ASP A 58 -11.94 2.74 -17.73
N PRO A 59 -12.18 3.53 -18.79
CA PRO A 59 -11.47 3.37 -20.07
C PRO A 59 -9.95 3.50 -19.96
N LYS A 60 -9.44 4.11 -18.89
CA LYS A 60 -7.99 4.24 -18.65
C LYS A 60 -7.29 2.90 -18.41
N PHE A 61 -8.04 1.85 -18.08
CA PHE A 61 -7.51 0.53 -17.79
C PHE A 61 -7.80 -0.49 -18.91
N GLU A 62 -8.18 -0.06 -20.11
CA GLU A 62 -8.42 -0.99 -21.24
C GLU A 62 -7.15 -1.75 -21.66
N ASP A 63 -6.00 -1.05 -21.71
CA ASP A 63 -4.71 -1.67 -22.07
C ASP A 63 -4.07 -2.47 -20.92
N PHE A 64 -4.53 -2.25 -19.68
CA PHE A 64 -4.04 -2.93 -18.48
C PHE A 64 -5.20 -3.15 -17.49
N PRO A 65 -6.07 -4.15 -17.74
CA PRO A 65 -7.30 -4.33 -16.98
C PRO A 65 -7.04 -4.88 -15.58
N TRP A 66 -7.83 -4.40 -14.62
CA TRP A 66 -7.92 -5.01 -13.31
C TRP A 66 -8.79 -6.26 -13.37
N ILE A 67 -8.32 -7.34 -12.77
CA ILE A 67 -9.06 -8.60 -12.65
C ILE A 67 -9.42 -8.86 -11.20
N GLU A 68 -10.62 -9.38 -10.98
CA GLU A 68 -11.04 -9.85 -9.66
C GLU A 68 -10.28 -11.14 -9.31
N LEU A 69 -9.82 -11.23 -8.06
CA LEU A 69 -9.07 -12.39 -7.58
C LEU A 69 -10.04 -13.45 -7.07
N GLU A 70 -9.77 -14.72 -7.36
CA GLU A 70 -10.45 -15.82 -6.69
C GLU A 70 -10.00 -15.90 -5.22
N ASP A 71 -10.93 -16.21 -4.30
CA ASP A 71 -10.68 -16.23 -2.84
C ASP A 71 -9.45 -17.06 -2.41
N LYS A 72 -9.07 -18.06 -3.21
CA LYS A 72 -7.94 -18.95 -2.94
C LYS A 72 -6.58 -18.36 -3.29
N GLU A 73 -6.53 -17.30 -4.09
CA GLU A 73 -5.27 -16.73 -4.57
C GLU A 73 -4.60 -15.76 -3.58
N THR A 74 -5.33 -15.32 -2.57
CA THR A 74 -4.84 -14.37 -1.55
C THR A 74 -4.76 -14.99 -0.16
N ALA A 75 -5.42 -16.12 0.09
CA ALA A 75 -5.51 -16.70 1.42
C ALA A 75 -4.23 -17.50 1.78
N LYS A 76 -3.38 -16.91 2.62
CA LYS A 76 -2.55 -17.72 3.53
C LYS A 76 -3.46 -18.21 4.66
N GLU A 77 -3.42 -19.48 4.99
CA GLU A 77 -4.11 -19.99 6.18
C GLU A 77 -3.42 -19.44 7.44
N ASN A 78 -4.09 -18.56 8.19
CA ASN A 78 -3.64 -17.96 9.45
C ASN A 78 -2.24 -17.29 9.38
N PRO A 79 -2.06 -16.23 8.57
CA PRO A 79 -0.78 -15.57 8.45
C PRO A 79 -0.39 -14.91 9.78
N LYS A 80 0.91 -14.95 10.11
CA LYS A 80 1.44 -14.15 11.20
C LYS A 80 1.55 -12.70 10.75
N ILE A 81 0.80 -11.81 11.38
CA ILE A 81 0.87 -10.36 11.11
C ILE A 81 2.07 -9.76 11.85
N ILE A 82 2.95 -9.08 11.11
CA ILE A 82 4.07 -8.31 11.65
C ILE A 82 3.86 -6.83 11.31
N PRO A 83 3.55 -5.96 12.29
CA PRO A 83 3.38 -4.55 12.02
C PRO A 83 4.72 -3.91 11.65
N ILE A 84 4.72 -3.09 10.60
CA ILE A 84 5.90 -2.33 10.16
C ILE A 84 5.83 -0.92 10.76
N ARG A 85 4.77 -0.18 10.46
CA ARG A 85 4.58 1.20 10.93
C ARG A 85 3.15 1.68 10.75
N THR A 86 2.72 2.54 11.66
CA THR A 86 1.48 3.33 11.55
C THR A 86 1.83 4.80 11.34
N LEU A 87 1.09 5.45 10.46
CA LEU A 87 1.14 6.88 10.18
C LEU A 87 -0.27 7.43 10.42
N GLU A 88 -0.40 8.26 11.45
CA GLU A 88 -1.64 8.98 11.75
C GLU A 88 -1.38 10.48 11.59
N THR A 89 -2.18 11.10 10.73
CA THR A 89 -2.19 12.54 10.48
C THR A 89 -3.63 13.00 10.39
N ASN A 90 -3.88 14.30 10.43
CA ASN A 90 -5.24 14.83 10.39
C ASN A 90 -6.02 14.44 9.11
N SER A 91 -5.34 14.11 7.99
CA SER A 91 -5.99 13.73 6.72
C SER A 91 -5.76 12.28 6.31
N ILE A 92 -4.76 11.59 6.84
CA ILE A 92 -4.39 10.24 6.43
C ILE A 92 -4.07 9.41 7.66
N ASN A 93 -4.73 8.25 7.74
CA ASN A 93 -4.37 7.14 8.60
C ASN A 93 -3.91 5.98 7.70
N LEU A 94 -2.66 5.57 7.87
CA LEU A 94 -2.02 4.54 7.05
C LEU A 94 -1.28 3.55 7.94
N GLU A 95 -1.63 2.28 7.81
CA GLU A 95 -1.01 1.16 8.51
C GLU A 95 -0.36 0.22 7.50
N MET A 96 0.81 -0.32 7.87
CA MET A 96 1.55 -1.25 7.05
C MET A 96 2.01 -2.40 7.91
N TYR A 97 1.83 -3.60 7.37
CA TYR A 97 2.18 -4.85 8.00
C TYR A 97 2.63 -5.86 6.94
N VAL A 98 3.28 -6.93 7.39
CA VAL A 98 3.64 -8.09 6.57
C VAL A 98 2.85 -9.30 7.06
N GLU A 99 2.34 -10.08 6.11
CA GLU A 99 1.74 -11.38 6.34
C GLU A 99 2.77 -12.49 6.10
N CYS A 100 3.27 -13.09 7.18
CA CYS A 100 4.26 -14.17 7.14
C CYS A 100 3.60 -15.54 7.22
#